data_AF-A0A016QR36-F1
#
_entry.id   AF-A0A016QR36-F1
#
_cell.length_a   1.000
_cell.length_b   1.000
_cell.length_c   1.000
_cell.angle_alpha   90.00
_cell.angle_beta   90.00
_cell.angle_gamma   90.00
#
_symmetry.space_group_name_H-M   'P 1'
#
loop_
_entity.id
_entity.type
_entity.pdbx_description
1 polymer ?
#
loop_
_entity_poly.entity_id
_entity_poly.type
_entity_poly.pdbx_seq_one_letter_code
_entity_poly.pdbx_strand_id
1 'polypeptide(L)'
;MKLVTPRVHGFIDYVACAAMLAAPSLLNLKGGARTASSLFVASYLGVSALTDYPPALRRLIPFPVHGRVELASVPALLLVAACQKGTRERAYFLGLAGTVLTVYTLTDWQADPDA
;
A
#
# COMPACT_ATOMS: atom_id res chain seq x y z
N MET A 1 -13.85 -13.15 12.76
CA MET A 1 -13.83 -13.33 11.30
C MET A 1 -13.08 -12.15 10.71
N LYS A 2 -12.11 -12.40 9.82
CA LYS A 2 -11.46 -11.31 9.09
C LYS A 2 -12.27 -10.98 7.84
N LEU A 3 -12.32 -9.69 7.49
CA LEU A 3 -13.26 -9.15 6.52
C LEU A 3 -12.71 -9.13 5.09
N VAL A 4 -11.38 -9.09 4.95
CA VAL A 4 -10.71 -8.94 3.65
C VAL A 4 -10.01 -10.26 3.30
N THR A 5 -10.49 -10.91 2.23
CA THR A 5 -9.89 -12.12 1.65
C THR A 5 -8.71 -11.77 0.75
N PRO A 6 -7.84 -12.73 0.38
CA PRO A 6 -6.71 -12.47 -0.51
C PRO A 6 -7.12 -11.85 -1.87
N ARG A 7 -8.24 -12.30 -2.45
CA ARG A 7 -8.81 -11.71 -3.67
C ARG A 7 -9.17 -10.24 -3.48
N VAL A 8 -9.89 -9.92 -2.41
CA VAL A 8 -10.33 -8.55 -2.13
C VAL A 8 -9.13 -7.65 -1.84
N HIS A 9 -8.15 -8.14 -1.07
CA HIS A 9 -6.92 -7.41 -0.78
C HIS A 9 -6.18 -7.02 -2.07
N GLY A 10 -5.98 -7.97 -2.99
CA GLY A 10 -5.30 -7.65 -4.25
C GLY A 10 -6.01 -6.61 -5.10
N PHE A 11 -7.35 -6.56 -5.09
CA PHE A 11 -8.07 -5.45 -5.75
C PHE A 11 -7.85 -4.12 -5.04
N ILE A 12 -7.84 -4.12 -3.70
CA ILE A 12 -7.53 -2.93 -2.88
C ILE A 12 -6.14 -2.41 -3.25
N ASP A 13 -5.13 -3.27 -3.41
CA ASP A 13 -3.77 -2.88 -3.78
C ASP A 13 -3.71 -2.08 -5.08
N TYR A 14 -4.32 -2.60 -6.15
CA TYR A 14 -4.31 -1.91 -7.45
C TYR A 14 -5.07 -0.59 -7.39
N VAL A 15 -6.20 -0.53 -6.69
CA VAL A 15 -6.97 0.70 -6.50
C VAL A 15 -6.18 1.71 -5.67
N ALA A 16 -5.53 1.26 -4.59
CA ALA A 16 -4.69 2.10 -3.74
C ALA A 16 -3.47 2.63 -4.51
N CYS A 17 -2.83 1.82 -5.35
CA CYS A 17 -1.74 2.26 -6.22
C CYS A 17 -2.22 3.33 -7.22
N ALA A 18 -3.38 3.15 -7.85
CA ALA A 18 -3.96 4.15 -8.75
C ALA A 18 -4.29 5.47 -8.01
N ALA A 19 -4.90 5.37 -6.82
CA ALA A 19 -5.19 6.52 -5.98
C ALA A 19 -3.90 7.25 -5.54
N MET A 20 -2.88 6.51 -5.10
CA MET A 20 -1.58 7.03 -4.68
C MET A 20 -0.80 7.66 -5.85
N LEU A 21 -1.00 7.18 -7.08
CA LEU A 21 -0.46 7.79 -8.29
C LEU A 21 -1.15 9.11 -8.64
N ALA A 22 -2.47 9.18 -8.48
CA ALA A 22 -3.27 10.38 -8.76
C ALA A 22 -3.13 11.46 -7.67
N ALA A 23 -3.00 11.05 -6.41
CA ALA A 23 -3.06 11.93 -5.24
C ALA A 23 -2.07 13.11 -5.28
N PRO A 24 -0.79 12.97 -5.67
CA PRO A 24 0.11 14.11 -5.78
C PRO A 24 -0.39 15.22 -6.68
N SER A 25 -1.03 14.88 -7.81
CA SER A 25 -1.59 15.86 -8.73
C SER A 25 -2.86 16.50 -8.14
N LEU A 26 -3.77 15.69 -7.59
CA LEU A 26 -5.04 16.16 -7.02
C LEU A 26 -4.84 17.04 -5.77
N LEU A 27 -3.85 16.72 -4.95
CA LEU A 27 -3.54 17.43 -3.71
C LEU A 27 -2.47 18.52 -3.90
N ASN A 28 -1.98 18.71 -5.13
CA ASN A 28 -0.90 19.64 -5.46
C ASN A 28 0.39 19.40 -4.64
N LEU A 29 0.74 18.13 -4.37
CA LEU A 29 1.98 17.77 -3.69
C LEU A 29 3.17 17.98 -4.63
N LYS A 30 4.25 18.58 -4.13
CA LYS A 30 5.42 18.96 -4.93
C LYS A 30 6.72 18.39 -4.35
N GLY A 31 7.77 18.41 -5.17
CA GLY A 31 9.12 18.05 -4.75
C GLY A 31 9.21 16.63 -4.16
N GLY A 32 9.90 16.51 -3.03
CA GLY A 32 10.19 15.23 -2.38
C GLY A 32 8.97 14.37 -2.07
N ALA A 33 7.83 14.97 -1.70
CA ALA A 33 6.59 14.23 -1.43
C ALA A 33 6.06 13.51 -2.69
N ARG A 34 6.09 14.18 -3.85
CA ARG A 34 5.68 13.58 -5.12
C ARG A 34 6.63 12.45 -5.53
N THR A 35 7.93 12.63 -5.35
CA THR A 35 8.94 11.60 -5.61
C THR A 35 8.73 10.38 -4.70
N ALA A 36 8.59 10.59 -3.39
CA ALA A 36 8.35 9.53 -2.42
C ALA A 36 7.06 8.75 -2.73
N SER A 37 5.97 9.47 -3.05
CA SER A 37 4.71 8.83 -3.47
C SER A 37 4.90 7.96 -4.72
N SER A 38 5.67 8.44 -5.70
CA SER A 38 5.94 7.68 -6.93
C SER A 38 6.76 6.42 -6.67
N LEU A 39 7.73 6.49 -5.75
CA LEU A 39 8.51 5.33 -5.31
C LEU A 39 7.65 4.29 -4.59
N PHE A 40 6.75 4.73 -3.70
CA PHE A 40 5.81 3.84 -3.05
C PHE A 40 4.85 3.20 -4.06
N VAL A 41 4.32 3.93 -5.04
CA VAL A 41 3.50 3.34 -6.12
C VAL A 41 4.27 2.23 -6.83
N ALA A 42 5.51 2.50 -7.25
CA ALA A 42 6.31 1.51 -7.95
C ALA A 42 6.58 0.27 -7.09
N SER A 43 6.91 0.44 -5.81
CA SER A 43 7.17 -0.70 -4.91
C SER A 43 5.91 -1.49 -4.61
N TYR A 44 4.80 -0.82 -4.25
CA TYR A 44 3.54 -1.48 -3.94
C TYR A 44 2.99 -2.22 -5.15
N LEU A 45 2.96 -1.57 -6.31
CA LEU A 45 2.47 -2.20 -7.55
C LEU A 45 3.33 -3.40 -7.94
N GLY A 46 4.65 -3.31 -7.77
CA GLY A 46 5.57 -4.42 -8.01
C GLY A 46 5.32 -5.61 -7.09
N VAL A 47 5.21 -5.37 -5.77
CA VAL A 47 4.89 -6.43 -4.81
C VAL A 47 3.52 -7.04 -5.13
N SER A 48 2.52 -6.19 -5.38
CA SER A 48 1.14 -6.60 -5.67
C SER A 48 1.07 -7.47 -6.93
N ALA A 49 1.66 -7.01 -8.04
CA ALA A 49 1.71 -7.77 -9.29
C ALA A 49 2.39 -9.14 -9.16
N LEU A 50 3.28 -9.28 -8.18
CA LEU A 50 4.04 -10.49 -7.91
C LEU A 50 3.48 -11.34 -6.76
N THR A 51 2.42 -10.89 -6.08
CA THR A 51 1.87 -11.56 -4.89
C THR A 51 1.02 -12.77 -5.27
N ASP A 52 1.10 -13.83 -4.49
CA ASP A 52 0.28 -15.03 -4.65
C ASP A 52 -1.15 -14.80 -4.18
N TYR A 53 -1.95 -14.17 -5.05
CA TYR A 53 -3.39 -13.98 -4.91
C TYR A 53 -4.07 -13.92 -6.29
N PRO A 54 -5.41 -13.98 -6.38
CA PRO A 54 -6.09 -14.08 -7.66
C PRO A 54 -5.81 -12.96 -8.68
N PRO A 55 -5.66 -11.67 -8.32
CA PRO A 55 -5.40 -10.61 -9.30
C PRO A 55 -3.90 -10.42 -9.64
N ALA A 56 -3.03 -11.37 -9.29
CA ALA A 56 -1.60 -11.30 -9.62
C ALA A 56 -1.32 -11.30 -11.12
N LEU A 57 -0.23 -10.66 -11.54
CA LEU A 57 0.35 -10.89 -12.88
C LEU A 57 1.20 -12.16 -12.89
N ARG A 58 1.96 -12.40 -11.82
CA ARG A 58 2.70 -13.64 -11.55
C ARG A 58 2.70 -13.91 -10.05
N ARG A 59 2.64 -15.17 -9.64
CA ARG A 59 2.57 -15.55 -8.22
C ARG A 59 3.95 -15.97 -7.70
N LEU A 60 4.78 -14.98 -7.35
CA LEU A 60 6.17 -15.18 -6.90
C LEU A 60 6.39 -14.89 -5.41
N ILE A 61 5.58 -14.02 -4.82
CA ILE A 61 5.66 -13.59 -3.42
C ILE A 61 4.50 -14.25 -2.66
N PRO A 62 4.75 -15.15 -1.70
CA PRO A 62 3.67 -15.74 -0.92
C PRO A 62 2.83 -14.68 -0.21
N PHE A 63 1.51 -14.85 -0.16
CA PHE A 63 0.60 -13.88 0.45
C PHE A 63 0.96 -13.46 1.89
N PRO A 64 1.40 -14.36 2.80
CA PRO A 64 1.86 -13.95 4.12
C PRO A 64 3.12 -13.08 4.10
N VAL A 65 3.97 -13.21 3.07
CA VAL A 65 5.18 -12.38 2.88
C VAL A 65 4.79 -10.98 2.42
N HIS A 66 3.80 -10.84 1.53
CA HIS A 66 3.20 -9.55 1.20
C HIS A 66 2.78 -8.82 2.48
N GLY A 67 2.03 -9.48 3.37
CA GLY A 67 1.58 -8.85 4.62
C GLY A 67 2.72 -8.36 5.51
N ARG A 68 3.85 -9.06 5.56
CA ARG A 68 5.03 -8.58 6.31
C ARG A 68 5.65 -7.34 5.67
N VAL A 69 5.72 -7.29 4.34
CA VAL A 69 6.19 -6.11 3.59
C VAL A 69 5.25 -4.94 3.81
N GLU A 70 3.94 -5.18 3.75
CA GLU A 70 2.92 -4.17 4.03
C GLU A 70 3.05 -3.62 5.46
N LEU A 71 3.20 -4.48 6.48
CA LEU A 71 3.39 -4.01 7.85
C LEU A 71 4.68 -3.19 8.01
N ALA A 72 5.76 -3.58 7.32
CA ALA A 72 7.03 -2.87 7.33
C ALA A 72 6.98 -1.52 6.60
N SER A 73 6.01 -1.30 5.71
CA SER A 73 5.85 0.00 5.04
C SER A 73 5.29 1.08 5.97
N VAL A 74 4.54 0.70 7.02
CA VAL A 74 3.95 1.63 7.98
C VAL A 74 5.02 2.52 8.64
N PRO A 75 6.09 1.98 9.28
CA PRO A 75 7.15 2.84 9.81
C PRO A 75 7.85 3.66 8.72
N ALA A 76 8.00 3.13 7.50
CA ALA A 76 8.58 3.88 6.39
C ALA A 76 7.70 5.11 6.02
N LEU A 77 6.39 4.93 5.93
CA LEU A 77 5.42 6.01 5.66
C LEU A 77 5.42 7.04 6.80
N LEU A 78 5.47 6.60 8.05
CA LEU A 78 5.55 7.49 9.21
C LEU A 78 6.84 8.31 9.23
N LEU A 79 7.98 7.69 8.89
CA LEU A 79 9.26 8.40 8.77
C LEU A 79 9.20 9.43 7.65
N VAL A 80 8.66 9.07 6.48
CA VAL A 80 8.48 10.01 5.37
C VAL A 80 7.57 11.16 5.78
N ALA A 81 6.48 10.89 6.51
CA ALA A 81 5.60 11.92 7.05
C ALA A 81 6.33 12.87 8.01
N ALA A 82 7.16 12.34 8.91
CA ALA A 82 7.94 13.14 9.86
C ALA A 82 8.96 14.05 9.17
N CYS A 83 9.48 13.66 8.01
CA CYS A 83 10.38 14.48 7.20
C CYS A 83 9.66 15.57 6.38
N GLN A 84 8.32 15.57 6.30
CA GLN A 84 7.59 16.59 5.55
C GLN A 84 7.49 17.90 6.33
N LYS A 85 7.86 19.01 5.66
CA LYS A 85 7.69 20.36 6.21
C LYS A 85 6.27 20.90 6.03
N GLY A 86 5.59 20.50 4.97
CA GLY A 86 4.23 20.94 4.66
C GLY A 86 3.17 20.10 5.39
N THR A 87 2.14 20.77 5.89
CA THR A 87 1.04 20.12 6.63
C THR A 87 0.27 19.15 5.75
N ARG A 88 0.09 19.47 4.46
CA ARG A 88 -0.66 18.65 3.50
C ARG A 88 0.10 17.37 3.13
N GLU A 89 1.39 17.47 2.82
CA GLU A 89 2.26 16.35 2.52
C GLU A 89 2.36 15.41 3.71
N ARG A 90 2.54 15.96 4.92
CA ARG A 90 2.54 15.18 6.16
C ARG A 90 1.21 14.44 6.36
N ALA A 91 0.09 15.14 6.22
CA ALA A 91 -1.24 14.53 6.36
C ALA A 91 -1.48 13.42 5.33
N TYR A 92 -1.00 13.59 4.10
CA TYR A 92 -1.08 12.57 3.05
C TYR A 92 -0.38 11.27 3.45
N PHE A 93 0.88 11.32 3.87
CA PHE A 93 1.62 10.11 4.26
C PHE A 93 1.09 9.48 5.55
N LEU A 94 0.62 10.28 6.51
CA LEU A 94 -0.08 9.76 7.69
C LEU A 94 -1.40 9.05 7.29
N GLY A 95 -2.14 9.61 6.35
CA GLY A 95 -3.35 8.99 5.80
C GLY A 95 -3.07 7.66 5.09
N LEU A 96 -1.98 7.59 4.32
CA LEU A 96 -1.52 6.33 3.71
C LEU A 96 -1.18 5.30 4.79
N ALA A 97 -0.39 5.68 5.81
CA ALA A 97 -0.04 4.78 6.91
C ALA A 97 -1.28 4.24 7.65
N GLY A 98 -2.28 5.10 7.89
CA GLY A 98 -3.55 4.70 8.50
C GLY A 98 -4.38 3.77 7.62
N THR A 99 -4.40 4.03 6.30
CA THR A 99 -5.10 3.18 5.32
C THR A 99 -4.47 1.80 5.26
N VAL A 100 -3.14 1.72 5.14
CA VAL A 100 -2.38 0.47 5.14
C VAL A 100 -2.64 -0.32 6.40
N LEU A 101 -2.53 0.30 7.59
CA LEU A 101 -2.76 -0.39 8.86
C LEU A 101 -4.21 -0.91 8.96
N THR A 102 -5.18 -0.14 8.46
CA THR A 102 -6.59 -0.53 8.43
C THR A 102 -6.78 -1.77 7.54
N VAL A 103 -6.29 -1.75 6.31
CA VAL A 103 -6.40 -2.90 5.40
C VAL A 103 -5.65 -4.10 5.96
N TYR A 104 -4.44 -3.91 6.48
CA TYR A 104 -3.62 -4.95 7.10
C TYR A 104 -4.36 -5.67 8.23
N THR A 105 -4.98 -4.92 9.14
CA THR A 105 -5.70 -5.49 10.30
C THR A 105 -6.99 -6.23 9.90
N LEU A 106 -7.63 -5.82 8.81
CA LEU A 106 -8.84 -6.47 8.30
C LEU A 106 -8.54 -7.71 7.42
N THR A 107 -7.29 -7.89 7.00
CA THR A 107 -6.87 -8.92 6.02
C THR A 107 -6.50 -10.24 6.65
N ASP A 108 -7.00 -11.33 6.07
CA ASP A 108 -6.60 -12.68 6.45
C ASP A 108 -5.33 -13.19 5.78
N TRP A 109 -4.20 -12.80 6.34
CA TRP A 109 -2.87 -13.21 5.89
C TRP A 109 -2.55 -14.71 5.94
N GLN A 110 -3.41 -15.53 6.55
CA GLN A 110 -3.24 -17.00 6.59
C GLN A 110 -4.31 -17.73 5.75
N ALA A 111 -5.18 -16.98 5.07
CA ALA A 111 -6.17 -17.59 4.19
C ALA A 111 -5.49 -18.19 2.95
N ASP A 112 -6.07 -19.28 2.46
CA ASP A 112 -5.74 -19.83 1.16
C ASP A 112 -6.09 -18.80 0.06
N PRO A 113 -5.13 -18.36 -0.77
CA PRO A 113 -5.39 -17.41 -1.84
C PRO A 113 -6.44 -17.85 -2.88
N ASP A 114 -6.67 -19.16 -3.02
CA ASP A 114 -7.56 -19.74 -4.02
C ASP A 114 -8.89 -20.29 -3.45
N ALA A 115 -9.14 -20.07 -2.16
CA ALA A 115 -10.42 -20.40 -1.50
C ALA A 115 -11.62 -19.54 -1.95
#